data_AF-A0A7T3X5F3-F1
#
_entry.id   AF-A0A7T3X5F3-F1
#
_cell.length_a   1.000
_cell.length_b   1.000
_cell.length_c   1.000
_cell.angle_alpha   90.00
_cell.angle_beta   90.00
_cell.angle_gamma   90.00
#
_symmetry.space_group_name_H-M   'P 1'
#
loop_
_entity.id
_entity.type
_entity.pdbx_description
1 polymer ?
#
loop_
_entity_poly.entity_id
_entity_poly.type
_entity_poly.pdbx_seq_one_letter_code
_entity_poly.pdbx_strand_id
1 'polypeptide(L)'
;MSHRLISDLQTRVDRWFDTMMADEARLRSYQRDLLAMRRLSPRPRCTVSFTLRQCVAARKMARHARQALTSCRNNIKALSGTHHQ
;
A
#
# COMPACT_ATOMS: atom_id res chain seq x y z
N MET A 1 -25.99 16.90 0.57
CA MET A 1 -25.36 15.82 1.38
C MET A 1 -24.25 15.08 0.63
N SER A 2 -24.32 14.95 -0.69
CA SER A 2 -23.29 14.35 -1.56
C SER A 2 -21.88 14.96 -1.43
N HIS A 3 -21.76 16.29 -1.40
CA HIS A 3 -20.46 16.97 -1.39
C HIS A 3 -19.58 16.68 -0.17
N ARG A 4 -20.15 16.61 1.04
CA ARG A 4 -19.39 16.25 2.25
C ARG A 4 -18.84 14.83 2.15
N LEU A 5 -19.66 13.90 1.67
CA LEU A 5 -19.29 12.50 1.53
C LEU A 5 -18.24 12.28 0.42
N ILE A 6 -18.30 13.05 -0.67
CA ILE A 6 -17.25 13.05 -1.71
C ILE A 6 -15.94 13.60 -1.14
N SER A 7 -15.99 14.69 -0.37
CA SER A 7 -14.80 15.27 0.29
C SER A 7 -14.16 14.28 1.28
N ASP A 8 -14.96 13.61 2.11
CA ASP A 8 -14.47 12.58 3.04
C ASP A 8 -13.81 11.41 2.28
N LEU A 9 -14.39 10.99 1.16
CA LEU A 9 -13.81 9.94 0.30
C LEU A 9 -12.50 10.39 -0.34
N GLN A 10 -12.37 11.66 -0.74
CA GLN A 10 -11.11 12.22 -1.27
C GLN A 10 -10.02 12.18 -0.21
N THR A 11 -10.29 12.62 1.03
CA THR A 11 -9.33 12.52 2.14
C THR A 11 -8.92 11.07 2.40
N ARG A 12 -9.85 10.11 2.28
CA ARG A 12 -9.53 8.68 2.39
C ARG A 12 -8.66 8.19 1.24
N VAL A 13 -8.87 8.67 0.01
CA VAL A 13 -8.01 8.38 -1.13
C VAL A 13 -6.58 8.83 -0.86
N ASP A 14 -6.38 10.07 -0.43
CA ASP A 14 -5.05 10.61 -0.17
C ASP A 14 -4.34 9.79 0.91
N ARG A 15 -5.03 9.50 2.02
CA ARG A 15 -4.48 8.68 3.11
C ARG A 15 -4.09 7.26 2.67
N TRP A 16 -4.94 6.61 1.87
CA TRP A 16 -4.63 5.27 1.36
C TRP A 16 -3.51 5.30 0.33
N PHE A 17 -3.38 6.38 -0.43
CA PHE A 17 -2.28 6.60 -1.37
C PHE A 17 -0.95 6.70 -0.62
N ASP A 18 -0.89 7.54 0.42
CA ASP A 18 0.30 7.68 1.27
C ASP A 18 0.67 6.35 1.93
N THR A 19 -0.32 5.62 2.43
CA THR A 19 -0.13 4.29 3.02
C THR A 19 0.47 3.31 2.01
N MET A 20 -0.09 3.25 0.79
CA MET A 20 0.42 2.41 -0.29
C MET A 20 1.87 2.77 -0.64
N MET A 21 2.17 4.07 -0.78
CA MET A 21 3.51 4.54 -1.10
C MET A 21 4.52 4.19 0.00
N ALA A 22 4.13 4.32 1.27
CA ALA A 22 4.94 3.93 2.41
C ALA A 22 5.21 2.41 2.45
N ASP A 23 4.20 1.57 2.17
CA ASP A 23 4.36 0.12 2.09
C ASP A 23 5.27 -0.31 0.93
N GLU A 24 5.16 0.33 -0.22
CA GLU A 24 6.07 0.11 -1.34
C GLU A 24 7.50 0.52 -1.01
N ALA A 25 7.69 1.64 -0.32
CA ALA A 25 9.02 2.07 0.15
C ALA A 25 9.63 1.07 1.14
N ARG A 26 8.83 0.56 2.10
CA ARG A 26 9.24 -0.51 3.01
C ARG A 26 9.68 -1.76 2.24
N LEU A 27 8.90 -2.18 1.25
CA LEU A 27 9.24 -3.34 0.41
C LEU A 27 10.59 -3.15 -0.30
N ARG A 28 10.83 -1.98 -0.91
CA ARG A 28 12.11 -1.67 -1.56
C ARG A 28 13.27 -1.74 -0.57
N SER A 29 13.09 -1.23 0.65
CA SER A 29 14.11 -1.32 1.70
C SER A 29 14.45 -2.78 2.03
N TYR A 30 13.44 -3.62 2.31
CA TYR A 30 13.67 -5.02 2.63
C TYR A 30 14.33 -5.81 1.50
N GLN A 31 13.98 -5.49 0.24
CA GLN A 31 14.63 -6.09 -0.93
C GLN A 31 16.11 -5.69 -1.02
N ARG A 32 16.43 -4.42 -0.73
CA ARG A 32 17.82 -3.94 -0.68
C ARG A 32 18.61 -4.66 0.42
N ASP A 33 18.00 -4.85 1.60
CA ASP A 33 18.64 -5.57 2.71
C ASP A 33 18.91 -7.04 2.35
N LEU A 34 18.01 -7.71 1.62
CA LEU A 34 18.23 -9.05 1.08
C LEU A 34 19.42 -9.12 0.12
N LEU A 35 19.55 -8.13 -0.76
CA LEU A 35 20.69 -8.03 -1.67
C LEU A 35 22.01 -7.80 -0.91
N ALA A 36 21.99 -6.98 0.14
CA ALA A 36 23.15 -6.75 0.99
C ALA A 36 23.56 -8.04 1.72
N MET A 37 22.61 -8.75 2.35
CA MET A 37 22.87 -10.03 3.03
C MET A 37 23.39 -11.11 2.07
N ARG A 38 23.02 -11.07 0.78
CA ARG A 38 23.54 -12.00 -0.23
C ARG A 38 25.07 -11.92 -0.38
N ARG A 39 25.66 -10.74 -0.13
CA ARG A 39 27.10 -10.47 -0.24
C ARG A 39 27.91 -10.92 0.99
N LEU A 40 27.25 -11.25 2.09
CA LEU A 40 27.91 -11.69 3.32
C LEU A 40 28.25 -13.19 3.26
N SER A 41 29.42 -13.55 3.77
CA SER A 41 29.84 -14.93 4.00
C SER A 41 30.40 -15.07 5.42
N PRO A 42 29.79 -15.91 6.30
CA PRO A 42 28.60 -16.73 6.05
C PRO A 42 27.32 -15.90 5.96
N ARG A 43 26.30 -16.44 5.28
CA ARG A 43 25.00 -15.75 5.15
C ARG A 43 24.16 -15.89 6.43
N PRO A 44 23.61 -14.80 6.98
CA PRO A 44 22.77 -14.85 8.19
C PRO A 44 21.36 -15.40 7.88
N ARG A 45 21.18 -16.73 7.95
CA ARG A 45 19.94 -17.43 7.54
C ARG A 45 18.68 -16.93 8.26
N CYS A 46 18.72 -16.79 9.58
CA CYS A 46 17.56 -16.33 10.36
C CYS A 46 17.10 -14.92 9.95
N THR A 47 18.06 -14.01 9.73
CA THR A 47 17.79 -12.64 9.28
C THR A 47 17.19 -12.63 7.87
N VAL A 48 17.72 -13.44 6.94
CA VAL A 48 17.16 -13.58 5.59
C VAL A 48 15.71 -14.07 5.64
N SER A 49 15.42 -15.12 6.40
CA SER A 49 14.05 -15.64 6.56
C SER A 49 13.10 -14.61 7.17
N PHE A 50 13.56 -13.84 8.16
CA PHE A 50 12.78 -12.74 8.73
C PHE A 50 12.50 -11.65 7.69
N THR A 51 13.51 -11.16 6.97
CA THR A 51 13.34 -10.11 5.96
C THR A 51 12.45 -10.56 4.80
N LEU A 52 12.47 -11.84 4.42
CA LEU A 52 11.54 -12.39 3.44
C LEU A 52 10.08 -12.33 3.93
N ARG A 53 9.81 -12.63 5.22
CA ARG A 53 8.47 -12.47 5.80
C ARG A 53 8.03 -11.01 5.81
N GLN A 54 8.94 -10.09 6.11
CA GLN A 54 8.68 -8.64 6.04
C GLN A 54 8.31 -8.19 4.62
N CYS A 55 9.00 -8.70 3.59
CA CYS A 55 8.64 -8.46 2.19
C CYS A 55 7.21 -8.94 1.87
N VAL A 56 6.83 -10.14 2.34
CA VAL A 56 5.49 -10.69 2.13
C VAL A 56 4.43 -9.82 2.82
N ALA A 57 4.68 -9.40 4.06
CA ALA A 57 3.79 -8.52 4.81
C ALA A 57 3.62 -7.16 4.10
N ALA A 58 4.71 -6.52 3.69
CA ALA A 58 4.66 -5.24 2.98
C ALA A 58 3.89 -5.34 1.65
N ARG A 59 4.07 -6.43 0.88
CA ARG A 59 3.27 -6.67 -0.34
C ARG A 59 1.78 -6.83 -0.04
N LYS A 60 1.45 -7.53 1.05
CA LYS A 60 0.05 -7.71 1.48
C LYS A 60 -0.58 -6.37 1.84
N MET A 61 0.12 -5.52 2.59
CA MET A 61 -0.35 -4.20 2.97
C MET A 61 -0.51 -3.25 1.76
N ALA A 62 0.49 -3.20 0.87
CA ALA A 62 0.41 -2.40 -0.36
C ALA A 62 -0.78 -2.83 -1.25
N ARG A 63 -1.02 -4.14 -1.37
CA ARG A 63 -2.18 -4.67 -2.11
C ARG A 63 -3.49 -4.24 -1.46
N HIS A 64 -3.59 -4.34 -0.14
CA HIS A 64 -4.78 -3.93 0.60
C HIS A 64 -5.06 -2.43 0.41
N ALA A 65 -4.04 -1.58 0.54
CA ALA A 65 -4.16 -0.14 0.31
C ALA A 65 -4.61 0.16 -1.13
N ARG A 66 -4.08 -0.57 -2.13
CA ARG A 66 -4.52 -0.45 -3.53
C ARG A 66 -5.97 -0.84 -3.75
N GLN A 67 -6.43 -1.91 -3.09
CA GLN A 67 -7.85 -2.32 -3.14
C GLN A 67 -8.76 -1.26 -2.51
N ALA A 68 -8.37 -0.71 -1.36
CA ALA A 68 -9.09 0.36 -0.70
C ALA A 68 -9.16 1.64 -1.56
N LEU A 69 -8.07 2.01 -2.23
CA LEU A 69 -8.03 3.11 -3.21
C LEU A 69 -9.02 2.91 -4.34
N THR A 70 -9.02 1.73 -4.96
CA THR A 70 -9.95 1.39 -6.04
C THR A 70 -11.39 1.47 -5.56
N SER A 71 -11.70 0.96 -4.36
CA SER A 71 -13.03 1.07 -3.77
C SER A 71 -13.45 2.52 -3.54
N CYS A 72 -12.57 3.36 -2.97
CA CYS A 72 -12.86 4.78 -2.75
C CYS A 72 -13.12 5.53 -4.07
N ARG A 73 -12.30 5.28 -5.10
CA ARG A 73 -12.47 5.88 -6.44
C ARG A 73 -13.78 5.46 -7.09
N ASN A 74 -14.17 4.19 -6.97
CA ASN A 74 -15.43 3.69 -7.48
C ASN A 74 -16.63 4.34 -6.76
N ASN A 75 -16.54 4.52 -5.44
CA ASN A 75 -17.58 5.21 -4.66
C ASN A 75 -17.72 6.68 -5.08
N ILE A 76 -16.60 7.40 -5.26
CA ILE A 76 -16.63 8.79 -5.78
C ILE A 76 -17.31 8.82 -7.14
N LYS A 77 -16.92 7.93 -8.08
CA LYS A 77 -17.53 7.86 -9.41
C LYS A 77 -19.04 7.59 -9.36
N ALA A 78 -19.48 6.68 -8.49
CA ALA A 78 -20.89 6.36 -8.32
C ALA A 78 -21.70 7.56 -7.79
N LEU A 79 -21.15 8.29 -6.81
CA LEU A 79 -21.78 9.47 -6.20
C LEU A 79 -21.78 10.70 -7.12
N SER A 80 -20.77 10.84 -7.98
CA SER A 80 -20.74 11.91 -8.98
C SER A 80 -21.70 11.62 -10.15
N GLY A 81 -21.87 10.36 -10.55
CA GLY A 81 -22.79 9.97 -11.63
C GLY A 81 -24.27 10.03 -11.25
N THR A 82 -24.60 9.87 -9.97
CA THR A 82 -25.99 9.99 -9.45
C THR A 82 -26.45 11.45 -9.32
N HIS A 83 -25.57 12.43 -9.51
CA HIS A 83 -25.90 13.86 -9.39
C HIS A 83 -26.54 14.47 -10.65
N HIS A 84 -26.79 13.66 -11.68
CA HIS A 84 -27.33 14.05 -12.99
C HIS A 84 -28.73 13.47 -13.30
N GLN A 85 -29.47 13.00 -12.30
CA GLN A 85 -30.88 12.61 -12.43
C GLN A 85 -31.78 13.54 -11.61
#